data_AF-A0A3D8YS20-F1
#
_entry.id   AF-A0A3D8YS20-F1
#
_cell.length_a   1.000
_cell.length_b   1.000
_cell.length_c   1.000
_cell.angle_alpha   90.00
_cell.angle_beta   90.00
_cell.angle_gamma   90.00
#
_symmetry.space_group_name_H-M   'P 1'
#
loop_
_entity.id
_entity.type
_entity.pdbx_description
1 polymer ?
#
loop_
_entity_poly.entity_id
_entity_poly.type
_entity_poly.pdbx_seq_one_letter_code
_entity_poly.pdbx_strand_id
1 'polypeptide(L)' 'MRTYKLTAYEKTGKMIADETFTAETDEAAKVIGQSLLEKQNLIDQTHRLASPAGKLLLFHV' A
#
# COMPACT_ATOMS: atom_id res chain seq x y z
N MET A 1 0.83 -5.45 -16.78
CA MET A 1 1.26 -4.73 -15.57
C MET A 1 0.13 -3.85 -15.10
N ARG A 2 -0.20 -3.93 -13.81
CA ARG A 2 -1.27 -3.15 -13.15
C ARG A 2 -0.60 -2.15 -12.21
N THR A 3 -1.06 -0.91 -12.20
CA THR A 3 -0.53 0.16 -11.35
C THR A 3 -1.26 0.20 -10.02
N TYR A 4 -0.55 -0.07 -8.95
CA TYR A 4 -1.06 -0.06 -7.59
C TYR A 4 -0.56 1.17 -6.86
N LYS A 5 -1.41 1.70 -5.99
CA LYS A 5 -1.11 2.87 -5.18
C LYS A 5 -1.21 2.51 -3.71
N LEU A 6 -0.08 2.56 -3.02
CA LEU A 6 0.04 2.36 -1.59
C LEU A 6 0.14 3.73 -0.93
N THR A 7 -0.83 4.07 -0.11
CA THR A 7 -0.77 5.27 0.73
C THR A 7 -0.76 4.88 2.20
N ALA A 8 0.09 5.53 2.98
CA ALA A 8 0.15 5.37 4.43
C ALA A 8 0.01 6.72 5.13
N TYR A 9 -0.63 6.68 6.29
CA TYR A 9 -0.97 7.82 7.12
C TYR A 9 -0.52 7.54 8.55
N GLU A 10 -0.07 8.58 9.25
CA GLU A 10 0.11 8.53 10.70
C GLU A 10 -1.25 8.50 11.40
N LYS A 11 -1.26 8.05 12.66
CA LYS A 11 -2.41 8.19 13.58
C LYS A 11 -2.93 9.62 13.72
N THR A 12 -2.10 10.61 13.39
CA THR A 12 -2.45 12.04 13.38
C THR A 12 -3.22 12.46 12.12
N GLY A 13 -3.37 11.58 11.13
CA GLY A 13 -3.99 11.86 9.83
C GLY A 13 -3.02 12.44 8.79
N LYS A 14 -1.73 12.57 9.11
CA LYS A 14 -0.71 13.05 8.18
C LYS A 14 -0.29 11.95 7.21
N MET A 15 -0.32 12.24 5.91
CA MET A 15 0.18 11.31 4.90
C MET A 15 1.71 11.21 5.00
N ILE A 16 2.22 9.99 5.14
CA ILE A 16 3.65 9.69 5.33
C ILE A 16 4.24 8.85 4.20
N ALA A 17 3.42 8.10 3.48
CA ALA A 17 3.85 7.41 2.27
C ALA A 17 2.79 7.56 1.17
N ASP A 18 3.26 7.82 -0.05
CA ASP A 18 2.50 7.76 -1.30
C ASP A 18 3.40 7.07 -2.31
N GLU A 19 3.31 5.74 -2.36
CA GLU A 19 4.11 4.91 -3.24
C GLU A 19 3.21 4.36 -4.34
N THR A 20 3.66 4.51 -5.59
CA THR A 20 2.96 3.96 -6.74
C THR A 20 3.88 2.98 -7.44
N PHE A 21 3.45 1.72 -7.54
CA PHE A 21 4.26 0.65 -8.12
C PHE A 21 3.41 -0.19 -9.07
N THR A 22 4.07 -0.89 -9.99
CA THR A 22 3.40 -1.81 -10.91
C THR A 22 3.64 -3.25 -10.50
N ALA A 23 2.60 -4.08 -10.57
CA ALA A 23 2.71 -5.51 -10.34
C ALA A 23 1.93 -6.28 -11.41
N GLU A 24 2.30 -7.55 -11.61
CA GLU A 24 1.62 -8.42 -12.57
C GLU A 24 0.28 -8.94 -12.05
N THR A 25 0.21 -9.27 -10.76
CA THR A 25 -0.97 -9.83 -10.12
C THR A 25 -1.30 -9.11 -8.82
N ASP A 26 -2.54 -9.28 -8.37
CA ASP A 26 -2.99 -8.72 -7.09
C ASP A 26 -2.25 -9.35 -5.90
N GLU A 27 -1.81 -10.59 -6.01
CA GLU A 27 -0.94 -11.26 -5.03
C GLU A 27 0.46 -10.64 -4.99
N ALA A 28 1.10 -10.45 -6.16
CA ALA A 28 2.40 -9.79 -6.24
C ALA A 28 2.32 -8.37 -5.66
N ALA A 29 1.22 -7.65 -5.93
CA ALA A 29 1.02 -6.32 -5.39
C ALA A 29 0.92 -6.29 -3.86
N LYS A 30 0.25 -7.29 -3.26
CA LYS A 30 0.18 -7.43 -1.80
C LYS A 30 1.55 -7.68 -1.19
N VAL A 31 2.34 -8.59 -1.77
CA VAL A 31 3.68 -8.92 -1.27
C VAL A 31 4.61 -7.71 -1.35
N ILE A 32 4.59 -6.99 -2.48
CA ILE A 32 5.38 -5.76 -2.66
C ILE A 32 4.93 -4.69 -1.66
N GLY A 33 3.61 -4.44 -1.57
CA GLY A 33 3.07 -3.46 -0.64
C GLY A 33 3.41 -3.77 0.82
N GLN A 34 3.29 -5.03 1.24
CA GLN A 34 3.65 -5.47 2.60
C GLN A 34 5.15 -5.31 2.87
N SER A 35 6.00 -5.73 1.92
CA SER A 35 7.45 -5.54 2.04
C SER A 35 7.86 -4.07 2.13
N LEU A 36 7.18 -3.17 1.40
CA LEU A 36 7.41 -1.72 1.50
C LEU A 36 6.99 -1.18 2.86
N LEU A 37 5.84 -1.60 3.37
CA LEU A 37 5.36 -1.20 4.69
C LEU A 37 6.30 -1.69 5.80
N GLU A 38 6.77 -2.93 5.76
CA GLU A 38 7.75 -3.46 6.73
C GLU A 38 9.07 -2.70 6.65
N LYS A 39 9.59 -2.46 5.44
CA LYS A 39 10.84 -1.69 5.25
C LYS A 39 10.75 -0.26 5.78
N GLN A 40 9.58 0.35 5.66
CA GLN A 40 9.34 1.71 6.15
C GLN A 40 8.82 1.75 7.60
N ASN A 41 8.67 0.60 8.28
CA ASN A 41 8.06 0.51 9.61
C ASN A 41 6.64 1.12 9.67
N LEU A 42 5.90 0.99 8.57
CA LEU A 42 4.54 1.51 8.38
C LEU A 42 3.47 0.42 8.49
N ILE A 43 3.87 -0.81 8.81
CA ILE A 43 2.93 -1.93 8.91
C ILE A 43 1.93 -1.75 10.06
N ASP A 44 2.35 -1.09 11.15
CA ASP A 44 1.49 -0.70 12.29
C ASP A 44 0.78 0.65 12.09
N GLN A 45 1.02 1.33 10.96
CA GLN A 45 0.40 2.60 10.64
C GLN A 45 -0.80 2.37 9.71
N THR A 46 -1.71 3.35 9.66
CA THR A 46 -2.87 3.29 8.78
C THR A 46 -2.40 3.32 7.33
N HIS A 47 -2.56 2.22 6.61
CA HIS A 47 -2.12 2.12 5.22
C HIS A 47 -3.19 1.47 4.35
N ARG A 48 -3.23 1.84 3.06
CA ARG A 48 -4.10 1.22 2.08
C ARG A 48 -3.39 1.04 0.75
N LEU A 49 -3.64 -0.11 0.13
CA LEU A 49 -3.19 -0.48 -1.19
C LEU A 49 -4.41 -0.55 -2.12
N ALA A 50 -4.52 0.44 -3.00
CA ALA A 50 -5.53 0.47 -4.05
C ALA A 50 -4.97 -0.11 -5.35
N SER A 51 -5.76 -0.98 -5.98
CA SER A 51 -5.49 -1.50 -7.33
C SER A 51 -5.97 -0.53 -8.40
N PRO A 52 -5.49 -0.65 -9.66
CA PRO A 52 -5.93 0.23 -10.74
C PRO A 52 -7.39 -0.01 -11.12
N ALA A 53 -7.96 -1.14 -10.69
CA ALA A 53 -9.38 -1.45 -10.83
C ALA A 53 -10.25 -0.84 -9.72
N GLY A 54 -9.67 -0.02 -8.82
CA GLY A 54 -10.37 0.56 -7.67
C GLY A 54 -10.59 -0.41 -6.50
N LYS A 55 -10.10 -1.66 -6.60
CA LYS A 55 -10.19 -2.65 -5.54
C LYS A 55 -9.12 -2.41 -4.48
N LEU A 56 -9.51 -2.38 -3.21
CA LEU A 56 -8.57 -2.37 -2.09
C LEU A 56 -8.03 -3.78 -1.88
N LEU A 57 -6.73 -3.95 -2.04
CA LEU A 57 -6.08 -5.23 -1.87
C LEU A 57 -5.64 -5.46 -0.43
N LEU A 58 -5.08 -4.42 0.19
CA LEU A 58 -4.50 -4.47 1.52
C LEU A 58 -4.85 -3.16 2.21
N PHE A 59 -5.37 -3.22 3.43
CA PHE A 59 -5.68 -2.04 4.21
C PHE A 59 -5.55 -2.37 5.70
N HIS A 60 -5.10 -1.39 6.47
CA HIS A 60 -4.96 -1.44 7.91
C HIS A 60 -5.37 -0.10 8.49
N VAL A 61 -6.06 -0.11 9.63
CA VAL A 61 -6.63 1.08 10.27
C VAL A 61 -5.94 1.33 11.59
#